data_AF-Q7YG50-F1
#
_entry.id   AF-Q7YG50-F1
#
_cell.length_a   1.000
_cell.length_b   1.000
_cell.length_c   1.000
_cell.angle_alpha   90.00
_cell.angle_beta   90.00
_cell.angle_gamma   90.00
#
_symmetry.space_group_name_H-M   'P 1'
#
loop_
_entity.id
_entity.type
_entity.pdbx_description
1 polymer ?
#
loop_
_entity_poly.entity_id
_entity_poly.type
_entity_poly.pdbx_seq_one_letter_code
_entity_poly.pdbx_strand_id
1 'polypeptide(L)'
;MLIVVQFSPSLTLLALMTYLVMTTSTFLIFNFNNSKSINSLATSWAKAPLVTALAPLLLLSLGGLPPMTGFLPKWLILQELTKQQLPTTAVLAALTALLSLYFYLRLSYAMTLTISPNNLAGTPLWRLSSTRPSLVLTTATLMTLLLLPLAPAITALLAL
;
A
#
# COMPACT_ATOMS: atom_id res chain seq x y z
N MET A 1 -6.89 7.58 11.63
CA MET A 1 -6.61 9.00 11.31
C MET A 1 -7.38 9.93 12.23
N LEU A 2 -8.72 9.96 12.18
CA LEU A 2 -9.53 10.87 13.02
C LEU A 2 -9.26 10.75 14.53
N ILE A 3 -9.05 9.52 15.03
CA ILE A 3 -8.84 9.24 16.46
C ILE A 3 -7.64 10.03 17.03
N VAL A 4 -6.59 10.28 16.24
CA VAL A 4 -5.34 10.91 16.72
C VAL A 4 -5.31 12.42 16.51
N VAL A 5 -6.28 13.00 15.80
CA VAL A 5 -6.31 14.45 15.51
C VAL A 5 -6.30 15.28 16.79
N GLN A 6 -6.99 14.80 17.83
CA GLN A 6 -7.08 15.48 19.12
C GLN A 6 -5.80 15.36 19.96
N PHE A 7 -5.00 14.32 19.76
CA PHE A 7 -3.82 14.05 20.58
C PHE A 7 -2.55 14.64 19.95
N SER A 8 -2.35 14.41 18.65
CA SER A 8 -1.17 14.91 17.95
C SER A 8 -1.48 15.22 16.47
N PRO A 9 -1.65 16.50 16.11
CA PRO A 9 -1.97 16.87 14.73
C PRO A 9 -0.84 16.49 13.76
N SER A 10 0.42 16.50 14.20
CA SER A 10 1.59 16.10 13.40
C SER A 10 1.54 14.62 12.96
N LEU A 11 1.11 13.69 13.84
CA LEU A 11 0.91 12.29 13.43
C LEU A 11 -0.19 12.13 12.41
N THR A 12 -1.25 12.93 12.51
CA THR A 12 -2.34 12.85 11.53
C THR A 12 -1.91 13.32 10.16
N LEU A 13 -1.06 14.34 10.09
CA LEU A 13 -0.45 14.79 8.84
C LEU A 13 0.45 13.71 8.25
N LEU A 14 1.29 13.07 9.05
CA LEU A 14 2.15 11.97 8.62
C LEU A 14 1.34 10.78 8.07
N ALA A 15 0.28 10.40 8.77
CA ALA A 15 -0.64 9.36 8.31
C ALA A 15 -1.29 9.75 6.97
N LEU A 16 -1.69 11.02 6.80
CA LEU A 16 -2.32 11.50 5.58
C LEU A 16 -1.36 11.46 4.40
N MET A 17 -0.14 11.97 4.59
CA MET A 17 0.88 11.99 3.53
C MET A 17 1.26 10.56 3.10
N THR A 18 1.48 9.66 4.05
CA THR A 18 1.77 8.25 3.73
C THR A 18 0.60 7.58 3.00
N TYR A 19 -0.64 7.85 3.40
CA TYR A 19 -1.82 7.34 2.71
C TYR A 19 -1.96 7.86 1.28
N LEU A 20 -1.72 9.15 1.04
CA LEU A 20 -1.72 9.74 -0.30
C LEU A 20 -0.65 9.10 -1.20
N VAL A 21 0.55 8.87 -0.69
CA VAL A 21 1.63 8.20 -1.44
C VAL A 21 1.26 6.74 -1.76
N MET A 22 0.65 6.00 -0.83
CA MET A 22 0.24 4.60 -1.07
C MET A 22 -0.95 4.47 -2.03
N THR A 23 -1.91 5.37 -1.94
CA THR A 23 -3.07 5.37 -2.87
C THR A 23 -2.65 5.77 -4.26
N THR A 24 -1.80 6.79 -4.42
CA THR A 24 -1.26 7.16 -5.73
C THR A 24 -0.45 6.03 -6.37
N SER A 25 0.39 5.32 -5.62
CA SER A 25 1.15 4.20 -6.19
C SER A 25 0.25 3.05 -6.69
N THR A 26 -0.79 2.69 -5.93
CA THR A 26 -1.74 1.64 -6.34
C THR A 26 -2.61 2.05 -7.53
N PHE A 27 -3.09 3.29 -7.57
CA PHE A 27 -3.82 3.80 -8.73
C PHE A 27 -2.94 3.89 -9.99
N LEU A 28 -1.66 4.24 -9.85
CA LEU A 28 -0.73 4.26 -10.98
C LEU A 28 -0.53 2.85 -11.57
N ILE A 29 -0.46 1.81 -10.75
CA ILE A 29 -0.41 0.41 -11.23
C ILE A 29 -1.69 0.02 -11.96
N PHE A 30 -2.86 0.33 -11.39
CA PHE A 30 -4.13 0.00 -12.04
C PHE A 30 -4.30 0.73 -13.36
N ASN A 31 -3.84 1.98 -13.44
CA ASN A 31 -3.81 2.74 -14.68
C ASN A 31 -2.81 2.12 -15.68
N PHE A 32 -1.60 1.72 -15.23
CA PHE A 32 -0.61 1.06 -16.08
C PHE A 32 -1.17 -0.21 -16.74
N ASN A 33 -1.96 -1.00 -16.00
CA ASN A 33 -2.59 -2.22 -16.48
C ASN A 33 -3.98 -2.01 -17.14
N ASN A 34 -4.51 -0.78 -17.16
CA ASN A 34 -5.87 -0.43 -17.60
C ASN A 34 -6.96 -1.34 -16.96
N SER A 35 -6.82 -1.68 -15.69
CA SER A 35 -7.63 -2.70 -15.03
C SER A 35 -8.56 -2.09 -13.99
N LYS A 36 -9.87 -2.34 -14.10
CA LYS A 36 -10.92 -1.84 -13.17
C LYS A 36 -11.62 -2.96 -12.38
N SER A 37 -11.50 -4.21 -12.82
CA SER A 37 -12.13 -5.38 -12.19
C SER A 37 -11.09 -6.38 -11.72
N ILE A 38 -11.43 -7.21 -10.72
CA ILE A 38 -10.54 -8.24 -10.17
C ILE A 38 -10.05 -9.19 -11.29
N ASN A 39 -10.94 -9.62 -12.18
CA ASN A 39 -10.57 -10.51 -13.29
C ASN A 39 -9.62 -9.84 -14.29
N SER A 40 -9.79 -8.53 -14.54
CA SER A 40 -8.86 -7.77 -15.39
C SER A 40 -7.49 -7.59 -14.74
N LEU A 41 -7.43 -7.45 -13.40
CA LEU A 41 -6.18 -7.47 -12.65
C LEU A 41 -5.55 -8.86 -12.66
N ALA A 42 -6.33 -9.93 -12.52
CA ALA A 42 -5.83 -11.30 -12.48
C ALA A 42 -5.08 -11.69 -13.76
N THR A 43 -5.52 -11.22 -14.93
CA THR A 43 -4.85 -11.50 -16.22
C THR A 43 -3.64 -10.61 -16.51
N SER A 44 -3.29 -9.67 -15.61
CA SER A 44 -2.20 -8.72 -15.84
C SER A 44 -0.79 -9.35 -15.79
N TRP A 45 -0.64 -10.51 -15.16
CA TRP A 45 0.67 -11.20 -15.04
C TRP A 45 1.27 -11.53 -16.42
N ALA A 46 0.42 -11.80 -17.42
CA ALA A 46 0.84 -12.11 -18.78
C ALA A 46 1.21 -10.87 -19.61
N LYS A 47 0.77 -9.67 -19.20
CA LYS A 47 1.05 -8.41 -19.91
C LYS A 47 2.30 -7.73 -19.38
N ALA A 48 2.43 -7.63 -18.06
CA ALA A 48 3.48 -6.85 -17.40
C ALA A 48 3.95 -7.55 -16.10
N PRO A 49 4.70 -8.66 -16.20
CA PRO A 49 5.02 -9.52 -15.06
C PRO A 49 5.75 -8.78 -13.92
N LEU A 50 6.62 -7.83 -14.25
CA LEU A 50 7.37 -7.04 -13.27
C LEU A 50 6.45 -6.16 -12.40
N VAL A 51 5.54 -5.40 -13.03
CA VAL A 51 4.62 -4.51 -12.32
C VAL A 51 3.64 -5.33 -11.49
N THR A 52 3.20 -6.47 -12.00
CA THR A 52 2.33 -7.37 -11.24
C THR A 52 3.03 -7.96 -10.03
N ALA A 53 4.31 -8.34 -10.12
CA ALA A 53 5.05 -8.86 -8.97
C ALA A 53 5.18 -7.83 -7.82
N LEU A 54 5.22 -6.53 -8.13
CA LEU A 54 5.28 -5.46 -7.14
C LEU A 54 3.91 -5.08 -6.55
N ALA A 55 2.81 -5.33 -7.26
CA ALA A 55 1.46 -4.93 -6.84
C ALA A 55 1.03 -5.51 -5.46
N PRO A 56 1.31 -6.78 -5.11
CA PRO A 56 1.06 -7.33 -3.77
C PRO A 56 1.72 -6.54 -2.66
N LEU A 57 2.99 -6.15 -2.83
CA LEU A 57 3.75 -5.46 -1.78
C LEU A 57 3.11 -4.11 -1.42
N LEU A 58 2.54 -3.43 -2.42
CA LEU A 58 1.85 -2.14 -2.24
C LEU A 58 0.49 -2.31 -1.57
N LEU A 59 -0.26 -3.34 -1.94
CA LEU A 59 -1.52 -3.69 -1.27
C LEU A 59 -1.28 -4.07 0.20
N LEU A 60 -0.18 -4.78 0.46
CA LEU A 60 0.24 -5.14 1.81
C LEU A 60 0.75 -3.91 2.59
N SER A 61 1.35 -2.91 1.92
CA SER A 61 1.72 -1.65 2.57
C SER A 61 0.48 -0.88 3.05
N LEU A 62 -0.61 -0.84 2.27
CA LEU A 62 -1.90 -0.30 2.71
C LEU A 62 -2.48 -1.08 3.91
N GLY A 63 -2.28 -2.41 3.91
CA GLY A 63 -2.57 -3.28 5.04
C GLY A 63 -1.74 -2.97 6.29
N GLY A 64 -0.55 -2.37 6.13
CA GLY A 64 0.33 -1.97 7.23
C GLY A 64 1.05 -3.16 7.87
N LEU A 65 1.65 -4.04 7.06
CA LEU A 65 2.49 -5.13 7.57
C LEU A 65 3.92 -4.65 7.93
N PRO A 66 4.57 -5.25 8.95
CA PRO A 66 5.92 -4.88 9.41
C PRO A 66 7.00 -5.49 8.51
N PRO A 67 7.20 -4.96 7.30
CA PRO A 67 8.38 -4.15 6.92
C PRO A 67 7.99 -2.92 6.07
N MET A 68 6.67 -2.75 5.86
CA MET A 68 5.94 -1.75 5.10
C MET A 68 6.12 -0.33 5.63
N THR A 69 6.11 0.68 4.77
CA THR A 69 6.01 2.08 5.21
C THR A 69 4.65 2.39 5.84
N GLY A 70 3.58 1.76 5.35
CA GLY A 70 2.23 1.92 5.92
C GLY A 70 2.07 1.33 7.32
N PHE A 71 3.05 0.57 7.83
CA PHE A 71 3.07 0.16 9.24
C PHE A 71 3.43 1.31 10.17
N LEU A 72 4.34 2.20 9.74
CA LEU A 72 4.84 3.34 10.52
C LEU A 72 3.72 4.19 11.13
N PRO A 73 2.76 4.75 10.36
CA PRO A 73 1.73 5.61 10.94
C PRO A 73 0.78 4.83 11.86
N LYS A 74 0.45 3.56 11.54
CA LYS A 74 -0.42 2.74 12.40
C LYS A 74 0.27 2.44 13.74
N TRP A 75 1.56 2.12 13.70
CA TRP A 75 2.34 1.84 14.89
C TRP A 75 2.47 3.06 15.81
N LEU A 76 2.83 4.23 15.26
CA LEU A 76 2.93 5.46 16.05
C LEU A 76 1.57 5.89 16.62
N ILE A 77 0.48 5.72 15.87
CA ILE A 77 -0.88 5.96 16.37
C ILE A 77 -1.20 5.08 17.57
N LEU A 78 -0.88 3.78 17.51
CA LEU A 78 -1.10 2.87 18.63
C LEU A 78 -0.24 3.24 19.84
N GLN A 79 0.99 3.69 19.63
CA GLN A 79 1.88 4.16 20.69
C GLN A 79 1.34 5.43 21.38
N GLU A 80 0.79 6.39 20.65
CA GLU A 80 0.17 7.56 21.28
C GLU A 80 -1.10 7.20 22.07
N LEU A 81 -1.93 6.30 21.56
CA LEU A 81 -3.14 5.89 22.27
C LEU A 81 -2.83 5.18 23.59
N THR A 82 -1.75 4.40 23.66
CA THR A 82 -1.32 3.78 24.92
C THR A 82 -0.72 4.79 25.88
N LYS A 83 0.04 5.79 25.39
CA LYS A 83 0.52 6.92 26.23
C LYS A 83 -0.64 7.69 26.88
N GLN A 84 -1.75 7.86 26.16
CA GLN A 84 -2.96 8.55 26.64
C GLN A 84 -3.89 7.66 27.50
N GLN A 85 -3.44 6.48 27.94
CA GLN A 85 -4.21 5.55 28.78
C GLN A 85 -5.50 5.04 28.13
N LEU A 86 -5.54 4.93 26.78
CA LEU A 86 -6.69 4.41 26.03
C LEU A 86 -6.39 3.05 25.33
N PRO A 87 -5.91 2.01 26.03
CA PRO A 87 -5.50 0.76 25.40
C PRO A 87 -6.67 0.00 24.75
N THR A 88 -7.88 0.11 25.30
CA THR A 88 -9.07 -0.56 24.73
C THR A 88 -9.41 -0.05 23.33
N THR A 89 -9.31 1.28 23.13
CA THR A 89 -9.53 1.90 21.81
C THR A 89 -8.43 1.50 20.82
N ALA A 90 -7.19 1.37 21.29
CA ALA A 90 -6.06 0.94 20.47
C ALA A 90 -6.25 -0.50 19.95
N VAL A 91 -6.73 -1.42 20.80
CA VAL A 91 -7.02 -2.82 20.39
C VAL A 91 -8.14 -2.87 19.36
N LEU A 92 -9.24 -2.13 19.57
CA LEU A 92 -10.33 -2.07 18.59
C LEU A 92 -9.86 -1.49 17.24
N ALA A 93 -9.03 -0.45 17.28
CA ALA A 93 -8.43 0.12 16.07
C ALA A 93 -7.52 -0.88 15.34
N ALA A 94 -6.73 -1.67 16.07
CA ALA A 94 -5.88 -2.70 15.49
C ALA A 94 -6.70 -3.84 14.85
N LEU A 95 -7.76 -4.31 15.51
CA LEU A 95 -8.63 -5.38 15.00
C LEU A 95 -9.38 -4.97 13.73
N THR A 96 -9.89 -3.73 13.69
CA THR A 96 -10.57 -3.21 12.48
C THR A 96 -9.61 -3.07 11.30
N ALA A 97 -8.34 -2.77 11.53
CA ALA A 97 -7.33 -2.74 10.48
C ALA A 97 -7.09 -4.12 9.84
N LEU A 98 -7.16 -5.22 10.62
CA LEU A 98 -7.02 -6.58 10.09
C LEU A 98 -8.13 -6.94 9.09
N LEU A 99 -9.34 -6.41 9.25
CA LEU A 99 -10.44 -6.63 8.32
C LEU A 99 -10.14 -6.04 6.94
N SER A 100 -9.54 -4.84 6.89
CA SER A 100 -9.10 -4.23 5.63
C SER A 100 -7.95 -5.01 4.98
N LEU A 101 -7.05 -5.56 5.79
CA LEU A 101 -5.92 -6.36 5.34
C LEU A 101 -6.38 -7.64 4.63
N TYR A 102 -7.45 -8.28 5.11
CA TYR A 102 -8.02 -9.47 4.47
C TYR A 102 -8.47 -9.21 3.02
N PHE A 103 -9.08 -8.06 2.73
CA PHE A 103 -9.46 -7.69 1.37
C PHE A 103 -8.23 -7.52 0.46
N TYR A 104 -7.19 -6.85 0.96
CA TYR A 104 -5.94 -6.68 0.22
C TYR A 104 -5.23 -8.02 -0.06
N LEU A 105 -5.24 -8.95 0.91
CA LEU A 105 -4.72 -10.30 0.71
C LEU A 105 -5.47 -11.05 -0.39
N ARG A 106 -6.81 -11.02 -0.37
CA ARG A 106 -7.62 -11.66 -1.42
C ARG A 106 -7.27 -11.13 -2.81
N LEU A 107 -7.08 -9.82 -2.93
CA LEU A 107 -6.71 -9.19 -4.20
C LEU A 107 -5.30 -9.59 -4.65
N SER A 108 -4.33 -9.63 -3.71
CA SER A 108 -2.96 -10.07 -4.00
C SER A 108 -2.90 -11.53 -4.48
N TYR A 109 -3.74 -12.38 -3.87
CA TYR A 109 -3.85 -13.79 -4.20
C TYR A 109 -4.36 -14.00 -5.63
N ALA A 110 -5.42 -13.28 -6.01
CA ALA A 110 -6.00 -13.35 -7.35
C ALA A 110 -5.08 -12.80 -8.44
N MET A 111 -4.15 -11.90 -8.11
CA MET A 111 -3.25 -11.27 -9.08
C MET A 111 -1.96 -12.02 -9.37
N THR A 112 -1.30 -12.53 -8.33
CA THR A 112 0.11 -12.95 -8.43
C THR A 112 0.38 -14.32 -7.86
N LEU A 113 -0.24 -14.65 -6.71
CA LEU A 113 -0.01 -15.93 -6.04
C LEU A 113 -0.72 -17.07 -6.76
N THR A 114 -1.73 -16.77 -7.57
CA THR A 114 -2.40 -17.72 -8.45
C THR A 114 -2.41 -17.25 -9.89
N ILE A 115 -2.35 -18.21 -10.82
CA ILE A 115 -2.37 -17.95 -12.26
C ILE A 115 -3.81 -18.13 -12.75
N SER A 116 -4.48 -17.01 -13.08
CA SER A 116 -5.80 -17.05 -13.72
C SER A 116 -5.69 -17.31 -15.23
N PRO A 117 -6.69 -17.95 -15.86
CA PRO A 117 -6.70 -18.19 -17.31
C PRO A 117 -6.62 -16.87 -18.09
N ASN A 118 -5.77 -16.83 -19.11
CA ASN A 118 -5.54 -15.65 -19.95
C ASN A 118 -6.19 -15.83 -21.34
N ASN A 119 -6.51 -14.72 -21.99
CA ASN A 119 -7.03 -14.70 -23.36
C ASN A 119 -5.90 -14.77 -24.39
N LEU A 120 -6.16 -15.39 -25.54
CA LEU A 120 -5.18 -15.53 -26.64
C LEU A 120 -4.61 -14.18 -27.11
N ALA A 121 -5.45 -13.14 -27.20
CA ALA A 121 -5.02 -11.78 -27.56
C ALA A 121 -4.09 -11.10 -26.52
N GLY A 122 -4.01 -11.65 -25.31
CA GLY A 122 -3.13 -11.16 -24.24
C GLY A 122 -1.69 -11.67 -24.33
N THR A 123 -1.44 -12.73 -25.12
CA THR A 123 -0.15 -13.42 -25.21
C THR A 123 0.98 -12.69 -25.96
N PRO A 124 0.75 -11.77 -26.93
CA PRO A 124 1.85 -11.07 -27.60
C PRO A 124 2.24 -9.75 -26.90
N LEU A 125 1.45 -9.28 -25.92
CA LEU A 125 1.62 -7.95 -25.31
C LEU A 125 2.93 -7.80 -24.53
N TRP A 126 3.48 -8.88 -23.97
CA TRP A 126 4.77 -8.85 -23.25
C TRP A 126 5.95 -8.45 -24.12
N ARG A 127 5.85 -8.60 -25.46
CA ARG A 127 6.91 -8.23 -26.41
C ARG A 127 6.87 -6.75 -26.80
N LEU A 128 5.77 -6.05 -26.53
CA LEU A 128 5.62 -4.64 -26.88
C LEU A 128 6.15 -3.77 -25.74
N SER A 129 7.07 -2.85 -26.06
CA SER A 129 7.54 -1.86 -25.10
C SER A 129 6.43 -0.87 -24.77
N SER A 130 6.15 -0.67 -23.49
CA SER A 130 5.25 0.40 -23.04
C SER A 130 5.91 1.76 -23.21
N THR A 131 5.20 2.71 -23.82
CA THR A 131 5.65 4.11 -24.01
C THR A 131 5.23 5.02 -22.85
N ARG A 132 4.62 4.48 -21.79
CA ARG A 132 4.12 5.28 -20.66
C ARG A 132 5.28 5.69 -19.74
N PRO A 133 5.31 6.94 -19.26
CA PRO A 133 6.36 7.41 -18.36
C PRO A 133 6.36 6.60 -17.06
N SER A 134 7.42 5.83 -16.82
CA SER A 134 7.55 4.93 -15.66
C SER A 134 8.11 5.62 -14.42
N LEU A 135 8.69 6.82 -14.55
CA LEU A 135 9.42 7.49 -13.47
C LEU A 135 8.54 7.84 -12.25
N VAL A 136 7.30 8.27 -12.50
CA VAL A 136 6.36 8.58 -11.40
C VAL A 136 5.92 7.29 -10.69
N LEU A 137 5.74 6.20 -11.43
CA LEU A 137 5.41 4.90 -10.86
C LEU A 137 6.57 4.38 -10.01
N THR A 138 7.81 4.40 -10.52
CA THR A 138 8.96 3.88 -9.79
C THR A 138 9.23 4.67 -8.53
N THR A 139 9.20 6.00 -8.57
CA THR A 139 9.39 6.84 -7.38
C THR A 139 8.30 6.60 -6.33
N ALA A 140 7.02 6.55 -6.74
CA ALA A 140 5.93 6.26 -5.82
C ALA A 140 6.06 4.86 -5.17
N THR A 141 6.38 3.83 -5.97
CA THR A 141 6.55 2.46 -5.43
C THR A 141 7.73 2.34 -4.46
N LEU A 142 8.86 2.98 -4.75
CA LEU A 142 10.01 2.99 -3.84
C LEU A 142 9.66 3.68 -2.52
N MET A 143 9.00 4.84 -2.58
CA MET A 143 8.56 5.55 -1.39
C MET A 143 7.61 4.71 -0.54
N THR A 144 6.71 3.94 -1.14
CA THR A 144 5.80 3.06 -0.37
C THR A 144 6.46 1.84 0.26
N LEU A 145 7.60 1.37 -0.24
CA LEU A 145 8.22 0.13 0.24
C LEU A 145 9.37 0.38 1.21
N LEU A 146 10.17 1.42 0.99
CA LEU A 146 11.50 1.54 1.60
C LEU A 146 11.67 2.70 2.60
N LEU A 147 10.62 3.47 2.93
CA LEU A 147 10.72 4.57 3.91
C LEU A 147 10.82 4.13 5.38
N LEU A 148 10.58 2.85 5.72
CA LEU A 148 10.52 2.42 7.12
C LEU A 148 11.84 2.66 7.90
N PRO A 149 13.04 2.41 7.34
CA PRO A 149 14.31 2.72 8.02
C PRO A 149 14.52 4.21 8.33
N LEU A 150 13.81 5.10 7.64
CA LEU A 150 13.85 6.55 7.89
C LEU A 150 12.90 6.98 9.01
N ALA A 151 12.18 6.04 9.65
CA ALA A 151 11.30 6.32 10.78
C ALA A 151 11.91 7.21 11.87
N PRO A 152 13.11 6.93 12.43
CA PRO A 152 13.68 7.76 13.49
C PRO A 152 13.99 9.20 13.04
N ALA A 153 14.36 9.39 11.77
CA ALA A 153 14.56 10.74 11.21
C ALA A 153 13.23 11.49 11.08
N ILE A 154 12.16 10.79 10.67
CA ILE A 154 10.82 11.36 10.53
C ILE A 154 10.25 11.76 11.89
N THR A 155 10.41 10.93 12.93
CA THR A 155 9.94 11.25 14.28
C THR A 155 10.72 12.42 14.87
N ALA A 156 12.04 12.47 14.67
CA ALA A 156 12.87 13.60 15.11
C ALA A 156 12.48 14.92 14.41
N LEU A 157 12.22 14.89 13.10
CA LEU A 157 11.82 16.09 12.34
C LEU A 157 10.44 16.63 12.78
N LEU A 158 9.51 15.73 13.06
CA LEU A 158 8.14 16.07 13.47
C LEU A 158 8.00 16.31 14.98
N ALA A 159 9.10 16.22 15.74
CA ALA A 159 9.15 16.33 17.19
C ALA A 159 8.08 15.45 17.90
N LEU A 160 7.98 14.19 17.45
CA LEU A 160 7.09 13.15 17.98
C LEU A 160 7.85 12.17 18.87
#